data_AF-A0A1M3FTW9-F1
#
_entry.id   AF-A0A1M3FTW9-F1
#
_cell.length_a   1.000
_cell.length_b   1.000
_cell.length_c   1.000
_cell.angle_alpha   90.00
_cell.angle_beta   90.00
_cell.angle_gamma   90.00
#
_symmetry.space_group_name_H-M   'P 1'
#
loop_
_entity.id
_entity.type
_entity.pdbx_description
1 polymer ?
#
loop_
_entity_poly.entity_id
_entity_poly.type
_entity_poly.pdbx_seq_one_letter_code
_entity_poly.pdbx_strand_id
1 'polypeptide(L)'
;MKPVFLFFILLLSAACACAQSAVFSKKADSLYLAKNFSAAAPLYIKAAKNTARYETPKGHYYNAACCYALSGNKKLAKKYLKLAVEKYGYSNLDNMQKDGDLVSLHTDPVWDKLIKEIQQKRIALHDPRRSRLVTDDIHHFWKAYDRVLTDTARRKEIFVRDYFNQASPGLQDYFATKIGTIDQFVRNQARKPRFYAAIRQNTLAIDTMKEEIYGYFDKLKSLYDEATFPDIYFLIGRWNSAGTVSDNGLLLGVDQIAKSPGIPEDELNIWERNNFTPVKKIPVIVIHELVHFQQSKMKEDTTLLFYAMVEGMADFICELVTGSNPSQRQQDWAQTRRRQVWEDFQKEMYLQRYSNWIANGNQETADKPADLGYYMGYEICKAYYEKATDKKAAIKEMLELQDPKAFLEKSRYGERFK
;
A
#
# COMPACT_ATOMS: atom_id res chain seq x y z
N MET A 1 -13.70 41.08 38.54
CA MET A 1 -13.79 40.76 37.10
C MET A 1 -12.38 40.50 36.58
N LYS A 2 -12.02 39.25 36.30
CA LYS A 2 -10.74 38.89 35.67
C LYS A 2 -11.04 38.47 34.21
N PRO A 3 -10.28 38.94 33.21
CA PRO A 3 -10.58 38.66 31.83
C PRO A 3 -10.25 37.19 31.52
N VAL A 4 -11.24 36.48 31.01
CA VAL A 4 -11.11 35.15 30.41
C VAL A 4 -10.35 35.31 29.10
N PHE A 5 -9.10 34.86 29.04
CA PHE A 5 -8.38 34.73 27.77
C PHE A 5 -8.98 33.57 26.98
N LEU A 6 -9.67 33.92 25.89
CA LEU A 6 -10.26 33.00 24.93
C LEU A 6 -9.14 32.23 24.19
N PHE A 7 -8.85 31.00 24.60
CA PHE A 7 -8.02 30.07 23.81
C PHE A 7 -8.93 29.32 22.83
N PHE A 8 -9.35 30.01 21.76
CA PHE A 8 -10.25 29.46 20.74
C PHE A 8 -9.73 29.72 19.31
N ILE A 9 -8.45 29.45 19.04
CA ILE A 9 -7.90 29.45 17.67
C ILE A 9 -6.86 28.33 17.55
N LEU A 10 -7.31 27.08 17.40
CA LEU A 10 -6.43 25.98 16.95
C LEU A 10 -7.16 24.86 16.20
N LEU A 11 -8.49 24.93 16.08
CA LEU A 11 -9.31 23.86 15.48
C LEU A 11 -9.78 24.13 14.05
N LEU A 12 -9.71 25.38 13.58
CA LEU A 12 -9.92 25.69 12.16
C LEU A 12 -8.67 25.41 11.30
N SER A 13 -7.48 25.25 11.88
CA SER A 13 -6.24 25.24 11.08
C SER A 13 -6.00 23.93 10.32
N ALA A 14 -6.28 22.75 10.88
CA ALA A 14 -5.94 21.49 10.22
C ALA A 14 -6.85 21.14 9.03
N ALA A 15 -8.18 21.28 9.19
CA ALA A 15 -9.12 21.08 8.09
C ALA A 15 -8.98 22.16 7.00
N CYS A 16 -8.68 23.41 7.40
CA CYS A 16 -8.39 24.49 6.46
C CYS A 16 -7.04 24.27 5.75
N ALA A 17 -6.03 23.71 6.41
CA ALA A 17 -4.73 23.40 5.81
C ALA A 17 -4.84 22.38 4.68
N CYS A 18 -5.47 21.21 4.88
CA CYS A 18 -5.70 20.22 3.79
C CYS A 18 -6.44 20.84 2.60
N ALA A 19 -7.52 21.57 2.87
CA ALA A 19 -8.30 22.23 1.82
C ALA A 19 -7.47 23.29 1.08
N GLN A 20 -6.64 24.05 1.78
CA GLN A 20 -5.74 25.05 1.20
C GLN A 20 -4.62 24.41 0.38
N SER A 21 -4.01 23.33 0.87
CA SER A 21 -3.00 22.55 0.15
C SER A 21 -3.53 22.11 -1.22
N ALA A 22 -4.71 21.48 -1.22
CA ALA A 22 -5.37 21.01 -2.45
C ALA A 22 -5.70 22.16 -3.41
N VAL A 23 -6.17 23.31 -2.90
CA VAL A 23 -6.45 24.50 -3.73
C VAL A 23 -5.16 25.02 -4.40
N PHE A 24 -4.06 25.12 -3.65
CA PHE A 24 -2.80 25.57 -4.23
C PHE A 24 -2.22 24.57 -5.23
N SER A 25 -2.30 23.27 -4.94
CA SER A 25 -1.84 22.22 -5.86
C SER A 25 -2.62 22.26 -7.18
N LYS A 26 -3.96 22.25 -7.14
CA LYS A 26 -4.79 22.30 -8.37
C LYS A 26 -4.49 23.52 -9.25
N LYS A 27 -4.26 24.68 -8.62
CA LYS A 27 -3.88 25.89 -9.35
C LYS A 27 -2.46 25.78 -9.92
N ALA A 28 -1.53 25.18 -9.19
CA ALA A 28 -0.18 24.89 -9.67
C ALA A 28 -0.22 23.92 -10.86
N ASP A 29 -1.01 22.85 -10.79
CA ASP A 29 -1.22 21.87 -11.86
C ASP A 29 -1.74 22.57 -13.13
N SER A 30 -2.73 23.46 -12.99
CA SER A 30 -3.27 24.22 -14.11
C SER A 30 -2.24 25.14 -14.78
N LEU A 31 -1.39 25.81 -13.98
CA LEU A 31 -0.30 26.65 -14.50
C LEU A 31 0.81 25.81 -15.14
N TYR A 32 1.10 24.64 -14.57
CA TYR A 32 2.05 23.69 -15.12
C TYR A 32 1.60 23.20 -16.51
N LEU A 33 0.32 22.81 -16.65
CA LEU A 33 -0.26 22.41 -17.94
C LEU A 33 -0.24 23.56 -18.97
N ALA A 34 -0.39 24.80 -18.52
CA ALA A 34 -0.23 26.00 -19.34
C ALA A 34 1.24 26.38 -19.62
N LYS A 35 2.21 25.54 -19.20
CA LYS A 35 3.66 25.76 -19.28
C LYS A 35 4.16 27.03 -18.58
N ASN A 36 3.37 27.57 -17.64
CA ASN A 36 3.75 28.71 -16.82
C ASN A 36 4.46 28.25 -15.54
N PHE A 37 5.63 27.63 -15.71
CA PHE A 37 6.37 26.96 -14.64
C PHE A 37 6.83 27.93 -13.54
N SER A 38 7.24 29.15 -13.91
CA SER A 38 7.66 30.19 -12.96
C SER A 38 6.54 30.60 -12.00
N ALA A 39 5.27 30.59 -12.46
CA ALA A 39 4.11 30.85 -11.61
C ALA A 39 3.61 29.60 -10.87
N ALA A 40 3.80 28.41 -11.44
CA ALA A 40 3.42 27.14 -10.81
C ALA A 40 4.29 26.80 -9.59
N ALA A 41 5.62 26.97 -9.68
CA ALA A 41 6.54 26.55 -8.62
C ALA A 41 6.24 27.14 -7.23
N PRO A 42 6.00 28.46 -7.06
CA PRO A 42 5.63 29.04 -5.78
C PRO A 42 4.32 28.49 -5.20
N LEU A 43 3.37 28.10 -6.05
CA LEU A 43 2.09 27.52 -5.61
C LEU A 43 2.28 26.09 -5.11
N TYR A 44 3.11 25.26 -5.76
CA TYR A 44 3.47 23.95 -5.21
C TYR A 44 4.15 24.07 -3.84
N ILE A 45 5.05 25.04 -3.66
CA ILE A 45 5.66 25.30 -2.33
C ILE A 45 4.58 25.73 -1.32
N LYS A 46 3.61 26.54 -1.74
CA LYS A 46 2.51 26.95 -0.89
C LYS A 46 1.61 25.78 -0.53
N ALA A 47 1.34 24.87 -1.46
CA ALA A 47 0.65 23.61 -1.19
C ALA A 47 1.41 22.80 -0.14
N ALA A 48 2.71 22.55 -0.36
CA ALA A 48 3.58 21.83 0.55
C ALA A 48 3.61 22.40 1.98
N LYS A 49 3.60 23.73 2.13
CA LYS A 49 3.58 24.41 3.44
C LYS A 49 2.22 24.33 4.14
N ASN A 50 1.15 24.07 3.40
CA ASN A 50 -0.21 23.90 3.93
C ASN A 50 -0.62 22.42 4.00
N THR A 51 0.27 21.48 3.65
CA THR A 51 0.02 20.05 3.87
C THR A 51 -0.12 19.78 5.36
N ALA A 52 -1.16 19.03 5.75
CA ALA A 52 -1.34 18.66 7.13
C ALA A 52 -0.19 17.77 7.61
N ARG A 53 0.10 17.79 8.92
CA ARG A 53 1.22 17.04 9.51
C ARG A 53 1.13 15.51 9.30
N TYR A 54 -0.09 15.00 9.14
CA TYR A 54 -0.37 13.59 8.87
C TYR A 54 -0.43 13.24 7.38
N GLU A 55 -0.07 14.18 6.51
CA GLU A 55 0.11 13.99 5.07
C GLU A 55 1.57 14.30 4.70
N THR A 56 2.00 13.88 3.51
CA THR A 56 3.37 14.09 3.04
C THR A 56 3.45 15.18 1.96
N PRO A 57 4.33 16.21 2.11
CA PRO A 57 4.51 17.24 1.10
C PRO A 57 5.54 16.88 0.02
N LYS A 58 6.09 15.65 0.02
CA LYS A 58 7.21 15.24 -0.85
C LYS A 58 6.93 15.49 -2.34
N GLY A 59 5.74 15.13 -2.81
CA GLY A 59 5.31 15.32 -4.20
C GLY A 59 5.20 16.80 -4.59
N HIS A 60 4.70 17.65 -3.69
CA HIS A 60 4.64 19.10 -3.95
C HIS A 60 6.04 19.72 -4.07
N TYR A 61 7.00 19.32 -3.22
CA TYR A 61 8.38 19.80 -3.34
C TYR A 61 9.08 19.26 -4.59
N TYR A 62 8.79 18.02 -4.98
CA TYR A 62 9.26 17.44 -6.24
C TYR A 62 8.75 18.24 -7.45
N ASN A 63 7.44 18.47 -7.55
CA ASN A 63 6.84 19.23 -8.65
C ASN A 63 7.33 20.69 -8.70
N ALA A 64 7.57 21.31 -7.53
CA ALA A 64 8.21 22.62 -7.47
C ALA A 64 9.63 22.59 -8.05
N ALA A 65 10.41 21.54 -7.79
CA ALA A 65 11.74 21.37 -8.35
C ALA A 65 11.70 21.23 -9.87
N CYS A 66 10.78 20.42 -10.42
CA CYS A 66 10.56 20.28 -11.85
C CYS A 66 10.23 21.62 -12.51
N CYS A 67 9.28 22.38 -11.95
CA CYS A 67 8.93 23.72 -12.45
C CYS A 67 10.12 24.70 -12.44
N TYR A 68 10.97 24.66 -11.42
CA TYR A 68 12.16 25.51 -11.39
C TYR A 68 13.24 25.06 -12.38
N ALA A 69 13.37 23.77 -12.63
CA ALA A 69 14.29 23.25 -13.64
C ALA A 69 13.84 23.69 -15.05
N LEU A 70 12.56 23.53 -15.37
CA LEU A 70 11.95 23.96 -16.64
C LEU A 70 12.01 25.47 -16.88
N SER A 71 11.95 26.29 -15.82
CA SER A 71 12.10 27.75 -15.91
C SER A 71 13.56 28.24 -15.84
N GLY A 72 14.54 27.32 -15.86
CA GLY A 72 15.97 27.66 -15.84
C GLY A 72 16.54 28.05 -14.48
N ASN A 73 15.73 28.05 -13.40
CA ASN A 73 16.19 28.37 -12.05
C ASN A 73 16.80 27.15 -11.35
N LYS A 74 17.99 26.73 -11.82
CA LYS A 74 18.71 25.56 -11.28
C LYS A 74 18.97 25.64 -9.77
N LYS A 75 19.18 26.85 -9.21
CA LYS A 75 19.40 27.04 -7.77
C LYS A 75 18.20 26.59 -6.94
N LEU A 76 17.00 27.02 -7.31
CA LEU A 76 15.78 26.64 -6.60
C LEU A 76 15.36 25.21 -6.92
N ALA A 77 15.56 24.74 -8.16
CA ALA A 77 15.30 23.36 -8.54
C ALA A 77 16.05 22.38 -7.62
N LYS A 78 17.37 22.55 -7.47
CA LYS A 78 18.20 21.73 -6.57
C LYS A 78 17.77 21.82 -5.12
N LYS A 79 17.44 23.02 -4.64
CA LYS A 79 16.98 23.23 -3.26
C LYS A 79 15.75 22.38 -2.95
N TYR A 80 14.73 22.42 -3.82
CA TYR A 80 13.47 21.72 -3.56
C TYR A 80 13.54 20.23 -3.89
N LEU A 81 14.36 19.81 -4.85
CA LEU A 81 14.62 18.38 -5.08
C LEU A 81 15.32 17.75 -3.88
N LYS A 82 16.36 18.41 -3.36
CA LYS A 82 17.04 18.00 -2.12
C LYS A 82 16.06 17.94 -0.94
N LEU A 83 15.17 18.91 -0.82
CA LEU A 83 14.16 18.94 0.23
C LEU A 83 13.18 17.76 0.11
N ALA A 84 12.70 17.46 -1.10
CA ALA A 84 11.80 16.33 -1.34
C ALA A 84 12.46 14.98 -0.98
N VAL A 85 13.71 14.77 -1.40
CA VAL A 85 14.45 13.51 -1.20
C VAL A 85 14.95 13.37 0.24
N GLU A 86 15.77 14.30 0.72
CA GLU A 86 16.48 14.14 2.00
C GLU A 86 15.57 14.35 3.21
N LYS A 87 14.61 15.30 3.14
CA LYS A 87 13.75 15.62 4.29
C LYS A 87 12.43 14.86 4.29
N TYR A 88 11.81 14.70 3.12
CA TYR A 88 10.47 14.12 3.01
C TYR A 88 10.44 12.74 2.34
N GLY A 89 11.62 12.16 2.05
CA GLY A 89 11.75 10.75 1.69
C GLY A 89 11.28 10.40 0.28
N TYR A 90 11.29 11.34 -0.68
CA TYR A 90 11.08 10.99 -2.08
C TYR A 90 12.17 10.02 -2.56
N SER A 91 11.79 8.85 -3.06
CA SER A 91 12.71 7.73 -3.36
C SER A 91 12.47 7.04 -4.70
N ASN A 92 11.52 7.53 -5.52
CA ASN A 92 11.24 6.97 -6.83
C ASN A 92 12.34 7.35 -7.85
N LEU A 93 13.42 6.57 -7.83
CA LEU A 93 14.61 6.80 -8.66
C LEU A 93 14.29 6.71 -10.15
N ASP A 94 13.44 5.76 -10.54
CA ASP A 94 13.10 5.48 -11.92
C ASP A 94 12.34 6.66 -12.53
N ASN A 95 11.39 7.24 -11.77
CA ASN A 95 10.74 8.47 -12.15
C ASN A 95 11.76 9.61 -12.25
N MET A 96 12.59 9.82 -11.23
CA MET A 96 13.62 10.87 -11.26
C MET A 96 14.49 10.79 -12.51
N GLN A 97 15.05 9.61 -12.82
CA GLN A 97 15.98 9.46 -13.94
C GLN A 97 15.32 9.63 -15.32
N LYS A 98 14.03 9.31 -15.45
CA LYS A 98 13.27 9.41 -16.71
C LYS A 98 12.55 10.75 -16.87
N ASP A 99 12.39 11.51 -15.80
CA ASP A 99 11.66 12.78 -15.80
C ASP A 99 12.37 13.84 -16.66
N GLY A 100 11.73 14.19 -17.77
CA GLY A 100 12.23 15.18 -18.72
C GLY A 100 12.43 16.58 -18.11
N ASP A 101 11.70 16.89 -17.04
CA ASP A 101 11.76 18.20 -16.40
C ASP A 101 13.09 18.45 -15.68
N LEU A 102 13.74 17.37 -15.22
CA LEU A 102 14.93 17.42 -14.40
C LEU A 102 16.24 17.24 -15.19
N VAL A 103 16.16 17.05 -16.52
CA VAL A 103 17.33 16.86 -17.41
C VAL A 103 18.40 17.92 -17.19
N SER A 104 17.99 19.18 -16.96
CA SER A 104 18.93 20.29 -16.73
C SER A 104 19.79 20.16 -15.47
N LEU A 105 19.46 19.23 -14.57
CA LEU A 105 20.16 18.90 -13.33
C LEU A 105 21.04 17.65 -13.42
N HIS A 106 20.92 16.82 -14.47
CA HIS A 106 21.58 15.50 -14.53
C HIS A 106 23.12 15.56 -14.49
N THR A 107 23.71 16.70 -14.84
CA THR A 107 25.16 16.93 -14.79
C THR A 107 25.61 17.70 -13.54
N ASP A 108 24.70 18.00 -12.61
CA ASP A 108 25.01 18.75 -11.40
C ASP A 108 25.47 17.81 -10.26
N PRO A 109 26.51 18.14 -9.49
CA PRO A 109 26.97 17.29 -8.39
C PRO A 109 25.89 16.99 -7.32
N VAL A 110 24.89 17.86 -7.16
CA VAL A 110 23.76 17.59 -6.25
C VAL A 110 22.92 16.42 -6.76
N TRP A 111 22.74 16.31 -8.08
CA TRP A 111 22.02 15.20 -8.68
C TRP A 111 22.69 13.87 -8.36
N ASP A 112 23.99 13.75 -8.65
CA ASP A 112 24.77 12.54 -8.39
C ASP A 112 24.71 12.12 -6.92
N LYS A 113 24.78 13.09 -6.00
CA LYS A 113 24.63 12.84 -4.58
C LYS A 113 23.27 12.23 -4.24
N LEU A 114 22.17 12.83 -4.74
CA LEU A 114 20.81 12.36 -4.44
C LEU A 114 20.55 10.97 -5.04
N ILE A 115 20.99 10.73 -6.28
CA ILE A 115 20.91 9.43 -6.94
C ILE A 115 21.66 8.37 -6.12
N LYS A 116 22.90 8.67 -5.70
CA LYS A 116 23.70 7.75 -4.89
C LYS A 116 23.04 7.44 -3.54
N GLU A 117 22.42 8.42 -2.90
CA GLU A 117 21.70 8.22 -1.64
C GLU A 117 20.49 7.27 -1.81
N ILE A 118 19.68 7.48 -2.86
CA ILE A 118 18.52 6.61 -3.14
C ILE A 118 18.99 5.21 -3.53
N GLN A 119 20.04 5.08 -4.33
CA GLN A 119 20.64 3.79 -4.68
C GLN A 119 21.17 3.04 -3.45
N GLN A 120 21.84 3.72 -2.53
CA GLN A 120 22.30 3.11 -1.28
C GLN A 120 21.13 2.59 -0.43
N LYS A 121 20.02 3.35 -0.36
CA LYS A 121 18.79 2.89 0.29
C LYS A 121 18.24 1.65 -0.40
N ARG A 122 18.19 1.61 -1.73
CA ARG A 122 17.75 0.42 -2.50
C ARG A 122 18.65 -0.79 -2.28
N ILE A 123 19.98 -0.62 -2.25
CA ILE A 123 20.93 -1.71 -1.96
C ILE A 123 20.66 -2.28 -0.57
N ALA A 124 20.40 -1.43 0.42
CA ALA A 124 20.09 -1.87 1.78
C ALA A 124 18.80 -2.71 1.86
N LEU A 125 17.88 -2.58 0.91
CA LEU A 125 16.66 -3.40 0.85
C LEU A 125 16.95 -4.87 0.55
N HIS A 126 18.11 -5.23 0.01
CA HIS A 126 18.41 -6.64 -0.27
C HIS A 126 18.70 -7.49 0.98
N ASP A 127 18.87 -6.85 2.14
CA ASP A 127 19.05 -7.53 3.43
C ASP A 127 17.71 -7.61 4.18
N PRO A 128 17.14 -8.83 4.36
CA PRO A 128 15.94 -9.07 5.15
C PRO A 128 15.90 -8.35 6.50
N ARG A 129 17.04 -8.30 7.19
CA ARG A 129 17.14 -7.81 8.58
C ARG A 129 17.28 -6.29 8.66
N ARG A 130 17.38 -5.58 7.53
CA ARG A 130 17.36 -4.12 7.49
C ARG A 130 15.96 -3.53 7.35
N SER A 131 14.98 -4.35 6.99
CA SER A 131 13.56 -3.95 7.00
C SER A 131 13.11 -3.66 8.43
N ARG A 132 12.49 -2.50 8.65
CA ARG A 132 11.85 -2.17 9.93
C ARG A 132 10.40 -2.65 9.93
N LEU A 133 10.03 -3.38 10.98
CA LEU A 133 8.64 -3.76 11.28
C LEU A 133 8.05 -2.75 12.27
N VAL A 134 7.42 -1.69 11.74
CA VAL A 134 6.98 -0.49 12.47
C VAL A 134 5.55 -0.67 13.00
N THR A 135 5.39 -0.66 14.32
CA THR A 135 4.11 -0.86 15.03
C THR A 135 3.67 0.37 15.83
N ASP A 136 4.45 1.47 15.80
CA ASP A 136 4.19 2.69 16.58
C ASP A 136 2.78 3.25 16.38
N ASP A 137 2.25 3.19 15.16
CA ASP A 137 0.92 3.67 14.83
C ASP A 137 -0.20 2.92 15.58
N ILE A 138 -0.04 1.61 15.83
CA ILE A 138 -0.99 0.83 16.65
C ILE A 138 -1.00 1.37 18.08
N HIS A 139 0.17 1.63 18.65
CA HIS A 139 0.32 2.16 20.00
C HIS A 139 -0.26 3.58 20.12
N HIS A 140 0.01 4.44 19.13
CA HIS A 140 -0.58 5.77 19.03
C HIS A 140 -2.11 5.72 18.91
N PHE A 141 -2.65 4.79 18.11
CA PHE A 141 -4.09 4.59 17.99
C PHE A 141 -4.72 4.23 19.33
N TRP A 142 -4.18 3.25 20.07
CA TRP A 142 -4.78 2.84 21.35
C TRP A 142 -4.69 3.94 22.41
N LYS A 143 -3.59 4.70 22.43
CA LYS A 143 -3.47 5.89 23.28
C LYS A 143 -4.52 6.95 22.96
N ALA A 144 -4.80 7.17 21.67
CA ALA A 144 -5.87 8.08 21.23
C ALA A 144 -7.25 7.51 21.61
N TYR A 145 -7.47 6.22 21.37
CA TYR A 145 -8.72 5.51 21.65
C TYR A 145 -9.10 5.60 23.14
N ASP A 146 -8.16 5.34 24.05
CA ASP A 146 -8.39 5.45 25.50
C ASP A 146 -8.83 6.87 25.91
N ARG A 147 -8.22 7.90 25.31
CA ARG A 147 -8.62 9.30 25.55
C ARG A 147 -10.00 9.61 24.97
N VAL A 148 -10.34 9.07 23.80
CA VAL A 148 -11.67 9.22 23.20
C VAL A 148 -12.75 8.64 24.11
N LEU A 149 -12.48 7.53 24.81
CA LEU A 149 -13.45 6.96 25.76
C LEU A 149 -13.71 7.89 26.96
N THR A 150 -12.75 8.74 27.33
CA THR A 150 -12.92 9.73 28.41
C THR A 150 -13.55 11.05 27.96
N ASP A 151 -13.46 11.38 26.66
CA ASP A 151 -14.00 12.62 26.08
C ASP A 151 -14.47 12.36 24.64
N THR A 152 -15.68 11.81 24.53
CA THR A 152 -16.26 11.41 23.23
C THR A 152 -16.62 12.62 22.36
N ALA A 153 -16.90 13.78 22.96
CA ALA A 153 -17.22 15.01 22.24
C ALA A 153 -16.03 15.52 21.42
N ARG A 154 -14.80 15.26 21.88
CA ARG A 154 -13.55 15.66 21.20
C ARG A 154 -12.92 14.57 20.35
N ARG A 155 -13.65 13.50 20.02
CA ARG A 155 -13.14 12.32 19.29
C ARG A 155 -12.26 12.66 18.08
N LYS A 156 -12.76 13.54 17.20
CA LYS A 156 -12.03 13.96 15.99
C LYS A 156 -10.70 14.63 16.34
N GLU A 157 -10.71 15.55 17.31
CA GLU A 157 -9.54 16.31 17.72
C GLU A 157 -8.48 15.40 18.37
N ILE A 158 -8.94 14.46 19.19
CA ILE A 158 -8.08 13.49 19.86
C ILE A 158 -7.38 12.60 18.82
N PHE A 159 -8.11 12.01 17.86
CA PHE A 159 -7.47 11.22 16.81
C PHE A 159 -6.52 12.05 15.93
N VAL A 160 -6.86 13.28 15.58
CA VAL A 160 -5.94 14.16 14.83
C VAL A 160 -4.65 14.39 15.62
N ARG A 161 -4.75 14.74 16.92
CA ARG A 161 -3.58 15.08 17.74
C ARG A 161 -2.73 13.87 18.12
N ASP A 162 -3.38 12.80 18.55
CA ASP A 162 -2.73 11.68 19.24
C ASP A 162 -2.43 10.49 18.33
N TYR A 163 -3.13 10.38 17.19
CA TYR A 163 -2.87 9.33 16.20
C TYR A 163 -2.26 9.92 14.93
N PHE A 164 -3.01 10.69 14.15
CA PHE A 164 -2.57 11.14 12.84
C PHE A 164 -1.37 12.09 12.89
N ASN A 165 -1.32 13.07 13.79
CA ASN A 165 -0.15 13.94 13.92
C ASN A 165 1.11 13.22 14.44
N GLN A 166 0.97 11.97 14.92
CA GLN A 166 2.08 11.09 15.29
C GLN A 166 2.35 10.03 14.21
N ALA A 167 1.74 10.15 13.03
CA ALA A 167 1.83 9.17 11.97
C ALA A 167 3.27 8.89 11.56
N SER A 168 3.58 7.60 11.46
CA SER A 168 4.75 7.14 10.70
C SER A 168 4.62 7.54 9.22
N PRO A 169 5.72 7.49 8.44
CA PRO A 169 5.63 7.65 6.98
C PRO A 169 4.60 6.73 6.33
N GLY A 170 4.45 5.50 6.81
CA GLY A 170 3.47 4.56 6.30
C GLY A 170 2.03 4.97 6.60
N LEU A 171 1.72 5.47 7.80
CA LEU A 171 0.37 5.98 8.10
C LEU A 171 0.05 7.25 7.30
N GLN A 172 1.03 8.09 6.98
CA GLN A 172 0.81 9.23 6.07
C GLN A 172 0.40 8.75 4.67
N ASP A 173 1.11 7.77 4.12
CA ASP A 173 0.80 7.21 2.80
C ASP A 173 -0.53 6.45 2.80
N TYR A 174 -0.82 5.69 3.87
CA TYR A 174 -2.08 4.97 4.04
C TYR A 174 -3.26 5.92 4.25
N PHE A 175 -3.03 7.06 4.91
CA PHE A 175 -4.04 8.10 5.04
C PHE A 175 -4.47 8.62 3.68
N ALA A 176 -3.49 9.01 2.85
CA ALA A 176 -3.73 9.57 1.53
C ALA A 176 -4.42 8.57 0.57
N THR A 177 -4.04 7.30 0.62
CA THR A 177 -4.47 6.30 -0.37
C THR A 177 -5.69 5.49 0.06
N LYS A 178 -5.87 5.23 1.37
CA LYS A 178 -6.91 4.33 1.89
C LYS A 178 -7.86 5.04 2.85
N ILE A 179 -7.38 5.71 3.90
CA ILE A 179 -8.27 6.33 4.89
C ILE A 179 -9.08 7.49 4.28
N GLY A 180 -8.45 8.31 3.45
CA GLY A 180 -9.10 9.45 2.78
C GLY A 180 -9.33 10.62 3.73
N THR A 181 -10.33 10.53 4.61
CA THR A 181 -10.67 11.65 5.51
C THR A 181 -10.79 11.24 6.97
N ILE A 182 -10.42 12.17 7.85
CA ILE A 182 -10.59 12.03 9.30
C ILE A 182 -12.05 11.74 9.65
N ASP A 183 -13.00 12.38 8.97
CA ASP A 183 -14.43 12.19 9.26
C ASP A 183 -14.92 10.79 8.87
N GLN A 184 -14.42 10.21 7.78
CA GLN A 184 -14.73 8.82 7.43
C GLN A 184 -14.15 7.84 8.46
N PHE A 185 -12.90 8.05 8.88
CA PHE A 185 -12.25 7.26 9.92
C PHE A 185 -13.03 7.29 11.24
N VAL A 186 -13.33 8.49 11.74
CA VAL A 186 -14.05 8.71 13.00
C VAL A 186 -15.45 8.12 12.96
N ARG A 187 -16.18 8.28 11.83
CA ARG A 187 -17.51 7.67 11.66
C ARG A 187 -17.45 6.14 11.68
N ASN A 188 -16.47 5.54 11.00
CA ASN A 188 -16.33 4.08 11.02
C ASN A 188 -16.06 3.58 12.45
N GLN A 189 -15.12 4.23 13.13
CA GLN A 189 -14.72 3.85 14.48
C GLN A 189 -15.86 4.01 15.49
N ALA A 190 -16.61 5.11 15.43
CA ALA A 190 -17.76 5.36 16.32
C ALA A 190 -18.93 4.37 16.11
N ARG A 191 -19.08 3.79 14.91
CA ARG A 191 -20.14 2.80 14.60
C ARG A 191 -19.81 1.39 15.07
N LYS A 192 -18.55 1.12 15.43
CA LYS A 192 -18.04 -0.22 15.76
C LYS A 192 -17.41 -0.27 17.17
N PRO A 193 -18.06 0.25 18.22
CA PRO A 193 -17.42 0.42 19.53
C PRO A 193 -17.00 -0.91 20.16
N ARG A 194 -17.84 -1.96 20.09
CA ARG A 194 -17.51 -3.27 20.69
C ARG A 194 -16.44 -3.99 19.88
N PHE A 195 -16.51 -3.91 18.56
CA PHE A 195 -15.47 -4.45 17.69
C PHE A 195 -14.11 -3.83 18.00
N TYR A 196 -13.99 -2.50 17.98
CA TYR A 196 -12.72 -1.83 18.28
C TYR A 196 -12.26 -2.10 19.72
N ALA A 197 -13.15 -2.16 20.70
CA ALA A 197 -12.74 -2.53 22.06
C ALA A 197 -12.14 -3.95 22.11
N ALA A 198 -12.68 -4.88 21.34
CA ALA A 198 -12.28 -6.29 21.37
C ALA A 198 -10.97 -6.59 20.63
N ILE A 199 -10.64 -5.89 19.53
CA ILE A 199 -9.45 -6.20 18.72
C ILE A 199 -8.12 -5.71 19.33
N ARG A 200 -8.14 -4.98 20.45
CA ARG A 200 -6.95 -4.35 21.03
C ARG A 200 -5.81 -5.32 21.27
N GLN A 201 -6.08 -6.41 21.98
CA GLN A 201 -5.03 -7.39 22.31
C GLN A 201 -4.46 -8.04 21.05
N ASN A 202 -5.31 -8.35 20.07
CA ASN A 202 -4.89 -8.96 18.81
C ASN A 202 -3.97 -8.04 18.00
N THR A 203 -4.31 -6.75 17.90
CA THR A 203 -3.47 -5.79 17.16
C THR A 203 -2.16 -5.46 17.87
N LEU A 204 -2.12 -5.46 19.21
CA LEU A 204 -0.87 -5.30 19.96
C LEU A 204 0.03 -6.54 19.89
N ALA A 205 -0.53 -7.74 19.72
CA ALA A 205 0.23 -8.98 19.64
C ALA A 205 1.16 -9.06 18.41
N ILE A 206 1.02 -8.16 17.43
CA ILE A 206 1.87 -8.09 16.24
C ILE A 206 3.34 -7.92 16.58
N ASP A 207 3.67 -7.22 17.68
CA ASP A 207 5.05 -7.09 18.13
C ASP A 207 5.73 -8.44 18.40
N THR A 208 4.95 -9.47 18.75
CA THR A 208 5.45 -10.83 19.00
C THR A 208 5.65 -11.66 17.73
N MET A 209 5.13 -11.20 16.58
CA MET A 209 5.17 -11.91 15.30
C MET A 209 6.38 -11.55 14.43
N LYS A 210 7.20 -10.59 14.88
CA LYS A 210 8.29 -10.00 14.07
C LYS A 210 9.35 -11.02 13.64
N GLU A 211 9.75 -11.93 14.53
CA GLU A 211 10.74 -12.96 14.17
C GLU A 211 10.22 -13.99 13.18
N GLU A 212 8.92 -14.32 13.24
CA GLU A 212 8.28 -15.19 12.24
C GLU A 212 8.30 -14.52 10.85
N ILE A 213 7.99 -13.23 10.78
CA ILE A 213 8.06 -12.44 9.55
C ILE A 213 9.48 -12.43 8.99
N TYR A 214 10.50 -12.17 9.82
CA TYR A 214 11.89 -12.21 9.36
C TYR A 214 12.31 -13.61 8.89
N GLY A 215 11.86 -14.67 9.54
CA GLY A 215 12.11 -16.04 9.07
C GLY A 215 11.53 -16.29 7.67
N TYR A 216 10.36 -15.74 7.37
CA TYR A 216 9.79 -15.80 6.03
C TYR A 216 10.53 -14.91 5.03
N PHE A 217 11.08 -13.77 5.45
CA PHE A 217 11.93 -12.96 4.58
C PHE A 217 13.20 -13.71 4.16
N ASP A 218 13.85 -14.36 5.13
CA ASP A 218 15.03 -15.21 4.88
C ASP A 218 14.67 -16.34 3.90
N LYS A 219 13.49 -16.96 4.05
CA LYS A 219 13.02 -17.98 3.10
C LYS A 219 12.71 -17.41 1.70
N LEU A 220 12.05 -16.26 1.58
CA LEU A 220 11.82 -15.62 0.28
C LEU A 220 13.15 -15.29 -0.41
N LYS A 221 14.13 -14.75 0.34
CA LYS A 221 15.48 -14.48 -0.15
C LYS A 221 16.17 -15.73 -0.69
N SER A 222 15.98 -16.88 -0.05
CA SER A 222 16.53 -18.15 -0.51
C SER A 222 15.91 -18.65 -1.81
N LEU A 223 14.65 -18.28 -2.10
CA LEU A 223 13.91 -18.64 -3.31
C LEU A 223 14.16 -17.66 -4.46
N TYR A 224 14.41 -16.38 -4.14
CA TYR A 224 14.65 -15.31 -5.09
C TYR A 224 15.78 -14.40 -4.61
N ASP A 225 16.99 -14.62 -5.14
CA ASP A 225 18.21 -13.95 -4.68
C ASP A 225 18.16 -12.42 -4.86
N GLU A 226 17.34 -11.91 -5.78
CA GLU A 226 17.15 -10.48 -6.05
C GLU A 226 16.08 -9.83 -5.15
N ALA A 227 15.44 -10.58 -4.24
CA ALA A 227 14.41 -10.07 -3.35
C ALA A 227 14.87 -8.82 -2.57
N THR A 228 13.92 -7.92 -2.37
CA THR A 228 14.06 -6.67 -1.61
C THR A 228 13.03 -6.61 -0.49
N PHE A 229 13.40 -6.01 0.65
CA PHE A 229 12.64 -6.02 1.89
C PHE A 229 12.50 -4.57 2.38
N PRO A 230 11.45 -3.84 1.94
CA PRO A 230 11.19 -2.50 2.42
C PRO A 230 10.66 -2.54 3.85
N ASP A 231 10.53 -1.37 4.47
CA ASP A 231 9.88 -1.27 5.77
C ASP A 231 8.42 -1.72 5.69
N ILE A 232 7.89 -2.19 6.82
CA ILE A 232 6.50 -2.56 6.99
C ILE A 232 5.88 -1.69 8.06
N TYR A 233 4.75 -1.08 7.74
CA TYR A 233 3.99 -0.25 8.65
C TYR A 233 2.67 -0.93 9.00
N PHE A 234 2.50 -1.24 10.27
CA PHE A 234 1.27 -1.80 10.83
C PHE A 234 0.47 -0.68 11.48
N LEU A 235 -0.78 -0.53 11.08
CA LEU A 235 -1.61 0.62 11.46
C LEU A 235 -3.08 0.24 11.56
N ILE A 236 -3.85 1.08 12.25
CA ILE A 236 -5.30 0.93 12.34
C ILE A 236 -5.97 1.81 11.29
N GLY A 237 -6.67 1.18 10.35
CA GLY A 237 -7.37 1.84 9.28
C GLY A 237 -8.82 2.20 9.60
N ARG A 238 -9.61 2.32 8.54
CA ARG A 238 -11.08 2.53 8.61
C ARG A 238 -11.87 1.35 8.05
N TRP A 239 -11.31 0.14 8.15
CA TRP A 239 -11.91 -1.09 7.63
C TRP A 239 -12.12 -1.08 6.10
N ASN A 240 -11.09 -0.70 5.31
CA ASN A 240 -11.23 -0.60 3.85
C ASN A 240 -10.03 -1.10 3.03
N SER A 241 -8.95 -1.55 3.66
CA SER A 241 -7.80 -2.18 3.01
C SER A 241 -7.08 -3.04 4.06
N ALA A 242 -6.74 -4.28 3.72
CA ALA A 242 -5.95 -5.16 4.60
C ALA A 242 -4.45 -4.92 4.42
N GLY A 243 -4.03 -4.72 3.17
CA GLY A 243 -2.67 -4.38 2.78
C GLY A 243 -2.63 -3.51 1.54
N THR A 244 -1.49 -2.84 1.31
CA THR A 244 -1.12 -2.16 0.07
C THR A 244 0.38 -1.81 0.11
N VAL A 245 0.92 -1.28 -0.99
CA VAL A 245 2.33 -0.86 -1.10
C VAL A 245 2.46 0.62 -1.40
N SER A 246 3.60 1.21 -1.02
CA SER A 246 3.99 2.60 -1.28
C SER A 246 5.50 2.71 -1.48
N ASP A 247 5.98 3.90 -1.87
CA ASP A 247 7.42 4.21 -1.95
C ASP A 247 8.15 4.06 -0.60
N ASN A 248 7.42 4.16 0.52
CA ASN A 248 7.99 3.98 1.87
C ASN A 248 8.02 2.50 2.29
N GLY A 249 7.27 1.62 1.63
CA GLY A 249 7.18 0.20 1.92
C GLY A 249 5.74 -0.31 2.02
N LEU A 250 5.56 -1.39 2.77
CA LEU A 250 4.28 -2.10 2.89
C LEU A 250 3.40 -1.47 3.96
N LEU A 251 2.11 -1.35 3.70
CA LEU A 251 1.15 -0.70 4.58
C LEU A 251 0.04 -1.70 4.93
N LEU A 252 -0.04 -2.15 6.19
CA LEU A 252 -1.03 -3.13 6.64
C LEU A 252 -2.08 -2.50 7.56
N GLY A 253 -3.34 -2.54 7.12
CA GLY A 253 -4.52 -2.15 7.90
C GLY A 253 -4.96 -3.30 8.80
N VAL A 254 -4.42 -3.35 10.02
CA VAL A 254 -4.55 -4.53 10.89
C VAL A 254 -5.94 -4.69 11.50
N ASP A 255 -6.82 -3.71 11.35
CA ASP A 255 -8.23 -3.78 11.75
C ASP A 255 -9.05 -4.79 10.91
N GLN A 256 -8.56 -5.20 9.73
CA GLN A 256 -9.12 -6.31 8.95
C GLN A 256 -8.47 -7.67 9.26
N ILE A 257 -7.36 -7.70 10.01
CA ILE A 257 -6.54 -8.90 10.27
C ILE A 257 -6.40 -9.10 11.78
N ALA A 258 -7.51 -9.03 12.49
CA ALA A 258 -7.55 -9.10 13.96
C ALA A 258 -8.57 -10.12 14.47
N LYS A 259 -9.00 -11.09 13.66
CA LYS A 259 -10.01 -12.08 14.07
C LYS A 259 -9.43 -13.10 15.04
N SER A 260 -10.18 -13.37 16.09
CA SER A 260 -9.97 -14.48 17.04
C SER A 260 -11.33 -14.89 17.63
N PRO A 261 -11.44 -16.06 18.28
CA PRO A 261 -12.63 -16.39 19.06
C PRO A 261 -12.96 -15.27 20.05
N GLY A 262 -14.25 -14.92 20.16
CA GLY A 262 -14.75 -13.91 21.09
C GLY A 262 -14.78 -12.47 20.57
N ILE A 263 -14.24 -12.18 19.37
CA ILE A 263 -14.42 -10.86 18.74
C ILE A 263 -15.86 -10.74 18.21
N PRO A 264 -16.64 -9.72 18.61
CA PRO A 264 -18.00 -9.52 18.10
C PRO A 264 -17.97 -9.09 16.63
N GLU A 265 -18.78 -9.77 15.82
CA GLU A 265 -18.89 -9.53 14.36
C GLU A 265 -20.24 -8.93 13.95
N ASP A 266 -21.13 -8.67 14.92
CA ASP A 266 -22.48 -8.16 14.66
C ASP A 266 -22.51 -6.67 14.29
N GLU A 267 -21.45 -5.93 14.59
CA GLU A 267 -21.21 -4.54 14.10
C GLU A 267 -20.57 -4.51 12.70
N LEU A 268 -20.19 -5.67 12.16
CA LEU A 268 -19.63 -5.81 10.81
C LEU A 268 -20.74 -6.12 9.80
N ASN A 269 -20.66 -5.55 8.61
CA ASN A 269 -21.51 -5.91 7.49
C ASN A 269 -21.06 -7.25 6.85
N ILE A 270 -21.83 -7.78 5.89
CA ILE A 270 -21.54 -9.08 5.25
C ILE A 270 -20.14 -9.13 4.66
N TRP A 271 -19.79 -8.11 3.86
CA TRP A 271 -18.46 -8.03 3.24
C TRP A 271 -17.37 -7.96 4.32
N GLU A 272 -17.57 -7.18 5.37
CA GLU A 272 -16.61 -7.08 6.47
C GLU A 272 -16.42 -8.43 7.18
N ARG A 273 -17.49 -9.17 7.49
CA ARG A 273 -17.37 -10.50 8.12
C ARG A 273 -16.63 -11.51 7.23
N ASN A 274 -16.94 -11.48 5.94
CA ASN A 274 -16.35 -12.37 4.94
C ASN A 274 -14.87 -12.11 4.68
N ASN A 275 -14.40 -10.89 4.97
CA ASN A 275 -13.01 -10.45 4.79
C ASN A 275 -12.28 -10.24 6.14
N PHE A 276 -12.87 -10.67 7.26
CA PHE A 276 -12.23 -10.53 8.56
C PHE A 276 -11.26 -11.68 8.82
N THR A 277 -9.97 -11.39 8.67
CA THR A 277 -8.90 -12.38 8.65
C THR A 277 -8.37 -12.68 10.06
N PRO A 278 -8.08 -13.96 10.40
CA PRO A 278 -7.45 -14.32 11.67
C PRO A 278 -6.15 -13.58 11.94
N VAL A 279 -5.96 -13.12 13.18
CA VAL A 279 -4.73 -12.37 13.57
C VAL A 279 -3.45 -13.14 13.32
N LYS A 280 -3.48 -14.47 13.49
CA LYS A 280 -2.35 -15.36 13.20
C LYS A 280 -1.92 -15.39 11.72
N LYS A 281 -2.71 -14.83 10.81
CA LYS A 281 -2.37 -14.74 9.38
C LYS A 281 -1.60 -13.46 9.05
N ILE A 282 -1.31 -12.57 10.01
CA ILE A 282 -0.51 -11.36 9.75
C ILE A 282 0.82 -11.68 9.06
N PRO A 283 1.65 -12.63 9.54
CA PRO A 283 2.88 -13.00 8.83
C PRO A 283 2.63 -13.46 7.39
N VAL A 284 1.54 -14.18 7.14
CA VAL A 284 1.16 -14.65 5.79
C VAL A 284 0.76 -13.49 4.89
N ILE A 285 -0.07 -12.56 5.37
CA ILE A 285 -0.48 -11.38 4.61
C ILE A 285 0.73 -10.47 4.32
N VAL A 286 1.65 -10.31 5.27
CA VAL A 286 2.91 -9.60 5.04
C VAL A 286 3.67 -10.16 3.84
N ILE A 287 3.76 -11.49 3.72
CA ILE A 287 4.46 -12.12 2.59
C ILE A 287 3.71 -11.96 1.28
N HIS A 288 2.38 -12.07 1.28
CA HIS A 288 1.57 -11.78 0.10
C HIS A 288 1.87 -10.36 -0.45
N GLU A 289 1.78 -9.34 0.42
CA GLU A 289 2.06 -7.96 0.05
C GLU A 289 3.54 -7.75 -0.36
N LEU A 290 4.47 -8.49 0.25
CA LEU A 290 5.89 -8.45 -0.10
C LEU A 290 6.14 -8.98 -1.52
N VAL A 291 5.36 -9.95 -1.98
CA VAL A 291 5.47 -10.43 -3.36
C VAL A 291 5.08 -9.33 -4.34
N HIS A 292 4.04 -8.54 -4.07
CA HIS A 292 3.72 -7.37 -4.91
C HIS A 292 4.88 -6.38 -5.00
N PHE A 293 5.63 -6.19 -3.92
CA PHE A 293 6.83 -5.35 -3.96
C PHE A 293 7.93 -5.91 -4.88
N GLN A 294 7.99 -7.23 -5.08
CA GLN A 294 8.95 -7.86 -6.01
C GLN A 294 8.52 -7.80 -7.48
N GLN A 295 7.25 -7.51 -7.77
CA GLN A 295 6.67 -7.49 -9.12
C GLN A 295 7.01 -6.22 -9.93
N SER A 296 7.94 -5.39 -9.45
CA SER A 296 8.31 -4.09 -10.06
C SER A 296 8.87 -4.16 -11.48
N LYS A 297 9.30 -5.33 -11.95
CA LYS A 297 9.86 -5.56 -13.29
C LYS A 297 8.86 -6.14 -14.29
N MET A 298 7.61 -6.37 -13.87
CA MET A 298 6.57 -6.86 -14.77
C MET A 298 6.24 -5.83 -15.85
N LYS A 299 5.96 -6.32 -17.05
CA LYS A 299 5.37 -5.49 -18.10
C LYS A 299 3.87 -5.39 -17.86
N GLU A 300 3.39 -4.17 -17.59
CA GLU A 300 1.97 -3.92 -17.37
C GLU A 300 1.11 -4.29 -18.61
N ASP A 301 -0.10 -4.78 -18.32
CA ASP A 301 -1.15 -5.08 -19.28
C ASP A 301 -2.52 -4.78 -18.64
N THR A 302 -3.55 -4.66 -19.46
CA THR A 302 -4.92 -4.33 -19.06
C THR A 302 -5.86 -5.54 -19.01
N THR A 303 -5.40 -6.72 -19.45
CA THR A 303 -6.20 -7.94 -19.49
C THR A 303 -6.51 -8.51 -18.11
N LEU A 304 -7.65 -9.19 -17.98
CA LEU A 304 -7.98 -9.99 -16.79
C LEU A 304 -6.87 -11.02 -16.48
N LEU A 305 -6.28 -11.64 -17.51
CA LEU A 305 -5.19 -12.60 -17.33
C LEU A 305 -4.00 -12.00 -16.57
N PHE A 306 -3.57 -10.79 -16.94
CA PHE A 306 -2.48 -10.10 -16.26
C PHE A 306 -2.81 -9.87 -14.77
N TYR A 307 -3.95 -9.25 -14.46
CA TYR A 307 -4.33 -8.99 -13.07
C TYR A 307 -4.52 -10.27 -12.26
N ALA A 308 -5.11 -11.32 -12.85
CA ALA A 308 -5.22 -12.63 -12.20
C ALA A 308 -3.83 -13.18 -11.86
N MET A 309 -2.89 -13.11 -12.81
CA MET A 309 -1.51 -13.54 -12.58
C MET A 309 -0.81 -12.71 -11.50
N VAL A 310 -0.98 -11.39 -11.46
CA VAL A 310 -0.38 -10.52 -10.42
C VAL A 310 -0.82 -10.97 -9.03
N GLU A 311 -2.12 -11.11 -8.79
CA GLU A 311 -2.70 -11.48 -7.50
C GLU A 311 -2.45 -12.94 -7.14
N GLY A 312 -2.73 -13.86 -8.07
CA GLY A 312 -2.56 -15.29 -7.83
C GLY A 312 -1.10 -15.73 -7.69
N MET A 313 -0.16 -15.02 -8.31
CA MET A 313 1.27 -15.22 -8.09
C MET A 313 1.69 -14.81 -6.69
N ALA A 314 1.15 -13.71 -6.17
CA ALA A 314 1.36 -13.29 -4.79
C ALA A 314 0.91 -14.37 -3.81
N ASP A 315 -0.27 -14.94 -4.03
CA ASP A 315 -0.77 -16.09 -3.26
C ASP A 315 0.13 -17.31 -3.35
N PHE A 316 0.56 -17.68 -4.56
CA PHE A 316 1.35 -18.88 -4.80
C PHE A 316 2.74 -18.79 -4.16
N ILE A 317 3.46 -17.69 -4.39
CA ILE A 317 4.78 -17.48 -3.79
C ILE A 317 4.65 -17.33 -2.26
N CYS A 318 3.59 -16.67 -1.78
CA CYS A 318 3.30 -16.61 -0.36
C CYS A 318 3.10 -18.01 0.25
N GLU A 319 2.37 -18.90 -0.42
CA GLU A 319 2.20 -20.29 0.05
C GLU A 319 3.53 -21.06 0.02
N LEU A 320 4.37 -20.90 -1.02
CA LEU A 320 5.71 -21.51 -1.06
C LEU A 320 6.58 -21.09 0.13
N VAL A 321 6.52 -19.81 0.50
CA VAL A 321 7.29 -19.24 1.62
C VAL A 321 6.69 -19.64 2.96
N THR A 322 5.39 -19.52 3.15
CA THR A 322 4.77 -19.62 4.48
C THR A 322 4.16 -20.99 4.77
N GLY A 323 3.92 -21.81 3.75
CA GLY A 323 3.11 -23.03 3.83
C GLY A 323 1.62 -22.75 3.98
N SER A 324 1.18 -21.50 3.80
CA SER A 324 -0.19 -21.06 4.00
C SER A 324 -0.68 -20.23 2.82
N ASN A 325 -1.80 -20.62 2.23
CA ASN A 325 -2.48 -19.78 1.25
C ASN A 325 -3.21 -18.61 1.97
N PRO A 326 -3.06 -17.35 1.54
CA PRO A 326 -3.80 -16.21 2.10
C PRO A 326 -5.28 -16.23 1.66
N SER A 327 -5.60 -16.74 0.47
CA SER A 327 -6.95 -16.79 -0.13
C SER A 327 -7.57 -18.18 -0.03
N GLN A 328 -7.40 -18.85 1.12
CA GLN A 328 -7.84 -20.24 1.32
C GLN A 328 -9.34 -20.45 1.02
N ARG A 329 -10.18 -19.46 1.30
CA ARG A 329 -11.62 -19.54 1.04
C ARG A 329 -11.94 -19.69 -0.45
N GLN A 330 -11.24 -18.95 -1.32
CA GLN A 330 -11.37 -19.07 -2.76
C GLN A 330 -10.88 -20.43 -3.25
N GLN A 331 -9.77 -20.93 -2.69
CA GLN A 331 -9.23 -22.26 -2.99
C GLN A 331 -10.25 -23.37 -2.67
N ASP A 332 -10.78 -23.37 -1.45
CA ASP A 332 -11.74 -24.38 -0.97
C ASP A 332 -13.01 -24.39 -1.82
N TRP A 333 -13.53 -23.20 -2.16
CA TRP A 333 -14.74 -23.08 -2.98
C TRP A 333 -14.54 -23.55 -4.43
N ALA A 334 -13.41 -23.20 -5.03
CA ALA A 334 -13.11 -23.49 -6.43
C ALA A 334 -12.69 -24.95 -6.65
N GLN A 335 -12.19 -25.66 -5.63
CA GLN A 335 -11.69 -27.03 -5.73
C GLN A 335 -12.69 -28.02 -6.36
N THR A 336 -13.99 -27.88 -6.06
CA THR A 336 -15.06 -28.71 -6.62
C THR A 336 -15.67 -28.15 -7.91
N ARG A 337 -15.22 -26.96 -8.35
CA ARG A 337 -15.76 -26.19 -9.48
C ARG A 337 -14.72 -25.82 -10.53
N ARG A 338 -13.53 -26.45 -10.48
CA ARG A 338 -12.35 -26.07 -11.27
C ARG A 338 -12.64 -25.90 -12.76
N ARG A 339 -13.39 -26.83 -13.37
CA ARG A 339 -13.77 -26.77 -14.79
C ARG A 339 -14.66 -25.55 -15.08
N GLN A 340 -15.70 -25.34 -14.27
CA GLN A 340 -16.60 -24.19 -14.43
C GLN A 340 -15.85 -22.86 -14.31
N VAL A 341 -15.01 -22.72 -13.28
CA VAL A 341 -14.23 -21.49 -13.07
C VAL A 341 -13.28 -21.24 -14.23
N TRP A 342 -12.63 -22.29 -14.74
CA TRP A 342 -11.75 -22.17 -15.92
C TRP A 342 -12.53 -21.75 -17.17
N GLU A 343 -13.64 -22.42 -17.49
CA GLU A 343 -14.47 -22.10 -18.65
C GLU A 343 -15.02 -20.67 -18.60
N ASP A 344 -15.43 -20.19 -17.42
CA ASP A 344 -15.87 -18.81 -17.23
C ASP A 344 -14.71 -17.82 -17.40
N PHE A 345 -13.52 -18.13 -16.86
CA PHE A 345 -12.33 -17.29 -16.98
C PHE A 345 -11.89 -17.15 -18.44
N GLN A 346 -11.92 -18.23 -19.22
CA GLN A 346 -11.53 -18.23 -20.63
C GLN A 346 -12.36 -17.27 -21.49
N LYS A 347 -13.62 -17.02 -21.13
CA LYS A 347 -14.50 -16.09 -21.86
C LYS A 347 -14.03 -14.64 -21.74
N GLU A 348 -13.33 -14.29 -20.66
CA GLU A 348 -13.00 -12.90 -20.30
C GLU A 348 -11.50 -12.62 -20.18
N MET A 349 -10.63 -13.65 -20.10
CA MET A 349 -9.22 -13.51 -19.71
C MET A 349 -8.40 -12.53 -20.57
N TYR A 350 -8.76 -12.33 -21.84
CA TYR A 350 -8.08 -11.39 -22.73
C TYR A 350 -8.79 -10.03 -22.86
N LEU A 351 -9.82 -9.78 -22.05
CA LEU A 351 -10.56 -8.52 -22.03
C LEU A 351 -10.16 -7.67 -20.82
N GLN A 352 -10.39 -6.36 -20.91
CA GLN A 352 -10.27 -5.43 -19.79
C GLN A 352 -11.48 -5.57 -18.83
N ARG A 353 -11.61 -6.75 -18.21
CA ARG A 353 -12.74 -7.15 -17.35
C ARG A 353 -12.28 -7.65 -15.98
N TYR A 354 -11.12 -7.21 -15.51
CA TYR A 354 -10.57 -7.65 -14.22
C TYR A 354 -11.53 -7.41 -13.05
N SER A 355 -12.35 -6.35 -13.09
CA SER A 355 -13.34 -6.03 -12.05
C SER A 355 -14.50 -7.02 -11.93
N ASN A 356 -14.63 -7.98 -12.85
CA ASN A 356 -15.54 -9.12 -12.70
C ASN A 356 -14.94 -10.24 -11.82
N TRP A 357 -13.63 -10.21 -11.55
CA TRP A 357 -12.88 -11.31 -10.92
C TRP A 357 -11.99 -10.89 -9.76
N ILE A 358 -11.61 -9.61 -9.66
CA ILE A 358 -10.68 -9.04 -8.68
C ILE A 358 -11.26 -7.74 -8.12
N ALA A 359 -11.13 -7.55 -6.81
CA ALA A 359 -11.70 -6.47 -6.02
C ALA A 359 -13.22 -6.31 -6.24
N ASN A 360 -13.91 -7.42 -6.46
CA ASN A 360 -15.33 -7.46 -6.84
C ASN A 360 -16.24 -7.84 -5.66
N GLY A 361 -15.87 -7.44 -4.44
CA GLY A 361 -16.61 -7.75 -3.21
C GLY A 361 -18.07 -7.29 -3.20
N ASN A 362 -18.44 -6.30 -4.02
CA ASN A 362 -19.84 -5.88 -4.21
C ASN A 362 -20.70 -6.88 -5.00
N GLN A 363 -20.08 -7.89 -5.63
CA GLN A 363 -20.74 -8.96 -6.36
C GLN A 363 -20.76 -10.28 -5.56
N GLU A 364 -20.24 -10.27 -4.34
CA GLU A 364 -20.20 -11.46 -3.47
C GLU A 364 -21.61 -11.91 -3.08
N THR A 365 -21.85 -13.22 -3.13
CA THR A 365 -23.10 -13.85 -2.67
C THR A 365 -22.81 -14.90 -1.60
N ALA A 366 -23.86 -15.43 -0.98
CA ALA A 366 -23.72 -16.53 -0.02
C ALA A 366 -23.05 -17.78 -0.63
N ASP A 367 -23.28 -18.02 -1.93
CA ASP A 367 -22.84 -19.22 -2.63
C ASP A 367 -21.63 -19.01 -3.54
N LYS A 368 -21.19 -17.77 -3.78
CA LYS A 368 -20.05 -17.45 -4.65
C LYS A 368 -19.17 -16.37 -3.99
N PRO A 369 -17.91 -16.71 -3.64
CA PRO A 369 -16.98 -15.73 -3.12
C PRO A 369 -16.56 -14.74 -4.22
N ALA A 370 -16.18 -13.55 -3.78
CA ALA A 370 -15.44 -12.60 -4.60
C ALA A 370 -13.99 -13.10 -4.84
N ASP A 371 -13.27 -12.38 -5.71
CA ASP A 371 -11.83 -12.49 -5.88
C ASP A 371 -11.35 -13.84 -6.45
N LEU A 372 -12.17 -14.50 -7.27
CA LEU A 372 -11.81 -15.76 -7.95
C LEU A 372 -10.66 -15.60 -8.97
N GLY A 373 -10.29 -14.37 -9.33
CA GLY A 373 -9.08 -14.09 -10.12
C GLY A 373 -7.79 -14.55 -9.41
N TYR A 374 -7.76 -14.48 -8.08
CA TYR A 374 -6.64 -14.96 -7.26
C TYR A 374 -6.43 -16.47 -7.43
N TYR A 375 -7.52 -17.24 -7.34
CA TYR A 375 -7.50 -18.69 -7.58
C TYR A 375 -6.96 -19.02 -8.98
N MET A 376 -7.43 -18.29 -10.01
CA MET A 376 -7.03 -18.56 -11.38
C MET A 376 -5.54 -18.28 -11.63
N GLY A 377 -5.04 -17.13 -11.19
CA GLY A 377 -3.61 -16.83 -11.30
C GLY A 377 -2.74 -17.79 -10.50
N TYR A 378 -3.20 -18.19 -9.32
CA TYR A 378 -2.50 -19.14 -8.45
C TYR A 378 -2.29 -20.46 -9.18
N GLU A 379 -3.36 -21.02 -9.75
CA GLU A 379 -3.30 -22.32 -10.43
C GLU A 379 -2.43 -22.28 -11.71
N ILE A 380 -2.46 -21.16 -12.45
CA ILE A 380 -1.59 -20.96 -13.62
C ILE A 380 -0.12 -20.91 -13.19
N CYS A 381 0.21 -20.12 -12.16
CA CYS A 381 1.57 -20.02 -11.64
C CYS A 381 2.05 -21.36 -11.07
N LYS A 382 1.22 -22.03 -10.27
CA LYS A 382 1.52 -23.34 -9.72
C LYS A 382 1.80 -24.38 -10.81
N ALA A 383 0.96 -24.45 -11.84
CA ALA A 383 1.17 -25.38 -12.96
C ALA A 383 2.50 -25.12 -13.68
N TYR A 384 2.86 -23.84 -13.89
CA TYR A 384 4.16 -23.48 -14.45
C TYR A 384 5.32 -23.92 -13.54
N TYR A 385 5.25 -23.59 -12.25
CA TYR A 385 6.27 -23.93 -11.27
C TYR A 385 6.48 -25.44 -11.16
N GLU A 386 5.40 -26.23 -11.05
CA GLU A 386 5.45 -27.69 -10.91
C GLU A 386 6.23 -28.35 -12.06
N LYS A 387 6.04 -27.86 -13.28
CA LYS A 387 6.69 -28.37 -14.50
C LYS A 387 8.14 -27.94 -14.63
N ALA A 388 8.51 -26.76 -14.11
CA ALA A 388 9.86 -26.24 -14.26
C ALA A 388 10.90 -27.13 -13.57
N THR A 389 12.01 -27.43 -14.24
CA THR A 389 13.15 -28.14 -13.63
C THR A 389 13.90 -27.24 -12.66
N ASP A 390 14.15 -25.98 -13.05
CA ASP A 390 14.75 -24.97 -12.19
C ASP A 390 13.65 -24.11 -11.54
N LYS A 391 13.43 -24.36 -10.25
CA LYS A 391 12.40 -23.67 -9.47
C LYS A 391 12.73 -22.19 -9.21
N LYS A 392 14.02 -21.84 -9.06
CA LYS A 392 14.43 -20.44 -8.86
C LYS A 392 14.23 -19.64 -10.13
N ALA A 393 14.61 -20.22 -11.28
CA ALA A 393 14.36 -19.59 -12.57
C ALA A 393 12.85 -19.40 -12.83
N ALA A 394 12.01 -20.36 -12.44
CA ALA A 394 10.56 -20.24 -12.57
C ALA A 394 9.99 -19.08 -11.73
N ILE A 395 10.42 -18.94 -10.47
CA ILE A 395 10.02 -17.82 -9.60
C ILE A 395 10.48 -16.48 -10.18
N LYS A 396 11.72 -16.41 -10.70
CA LYS A 396 12.21 -15.21 -11.37
C LYS A 396 11.36 -14.83 -12.59
N GLU A 397 11.05 -15.78 -13.46
CA GLU A 397 10.22 -15.51 -14.64
C GLU A 397 8.80 -15.08 -14.27
N MET A 398 8.25 -15.62 -13.18
CA MET A 398 6.99 -15.14 -12.60
C MET A 398 7.11 -13.67 -12.18
N LEU A 399 8.04 -13.34 -11.28
CA LEU A 399 8.19 -11.98 -10.75
C LEU A 399 8.58 -10.94 -11.81
N GLU A 400 9.17 -11.38 -12.92
CA GLU A 400 9.61 -10.56 -14.05
C GLU A 400 8.72 -10.79 -15.29
N LEU A 401 7.44 -11.13 -15.12
CA LEU A 401 6.50 -11.45 -16.19
C LEU A 401 6.46 -10.39 -17.31
N GLN A 402 6.73 -10.81 -18.55
CA GLN A 402 6.73 -9.93 -19.73
C GLN A 402 5.56 -10.16 -20.69
N ASP A 403 5.01 -11.39 -20.73
CA ASP A 403 3.92 -11.78 -21.62
C ASP A 403 3.00 -12.79 -20.91
N PRO A 404 1.85 -12.35 -20.36
CA PRO A 404 0.91 -13.21 -19.65
C PRO A 404 0.36 -14.36 -20.52
N LYS A 405 0.15 -14.13 -21.81
CA LYS A 405 -0.40 -15.15 -22.72
C LYS A 405 0.62 -16.25 -22.99
N ALA A 406 1.85 -15.86 -23.33
CA ALA A 406 2.93 -16.82 -23.53
C ALA A 406 3.21 -17.62 -22.24
N PHE A 407 3.14 -16.97 -21.07
CA PHE A 407 3.29 -17.65 -19.78
C PHE A 407 2.17 -18.68 -19.54
N LEU A 408 0.91 -18.32 -19.80
CA LEU A 408 -0.21 -19.25 -19.71
C LEU A 408 -0.01 -20.48 -20.60
N GLU A 409 0.45 -20.32 -21.84
CA GLU A 409 0.77 -21.42 -22.74
C GLU A 409 1.89 -22.31 -22.17
N LYS A 410 2.98 -21.71 -21.66
CA LYS A 410 4.09 -22.44 -21.02
C LYS A 410 3.64 -23.25 -19.80
N SER A 411 2.70 -22.70 -19.01
CA SER A 411 2.13 -23.36 -17.82
C SER A 411 1.39 -24.65 -18.15
N ARG A 412 0.84 -24.77 -19.38
CA ARG A 412 -0.04 -25.85 -19.82
C ARG A 412 -1.27 -26.07 -18.93
N TYR A 413 -1.66 -25.09 -18.11
CA TYR A 413 -2.79 -25.23 -17.19
C TYR A 413 -4.09 -25.61 -17.91
N GLY A 414 -4.38 -24.94 -19.03
CA GLY A 414 -5.60 -25.19 -19.82
C GLY A 414 -5.70 -26.60 -20.41
N GLU A 415 -4.59 -27.34 -20.51
CA GLU A 415 -4.61 -28.73 -20.99
C GLU A 415 -5.17 -29.71 -19.95
N ARG A 416 -5.24 -29.32 -18.67
CA ARG A 416 -5.83 -30.12 -17.59
C ARG A 416 -7.35 -30.32 -17.74
N PHE A 417 -7.99 -29.60 -18.67
CA PHE A 417 -9.43 -29.60 -18.90
C PHE A 417 -9.85 -30.04 -20.31
N LYS A 418 -8.89 -30.49 -21.13
CA LYS A 418 -9.15 -31.00 -22.49
C LYS A 418 -9.70 -32.42 -22.49
#